data_AF-A0A165P373-F1
#
_entry.id   AF-A0A165P373-F1
#
_cell.length_a   1.000
_cell.length_b   1.000
_cell.length_c   1.000
_cell.angle_alpha   90.00
_cell.angle_beta   90.00
_cell.angle_gamma   90.00
#
_symmetry.space_group_name_H-M   'P 1'
#
loop_
_entity.id
_entity.type
_entity.pdbx_description
1 polymer ?
#
loop_
_entity_poly.entity_id
_entity_poly.type
_entity_poly.pdbx_seq_one_letter_code
_entity_poly.pdbx_strand_id
1 'polypeptide(L)'
;MPVTPKEELNKLPPADSECSVCYADTEEDGIKLLRCTSCRNQFYCSVACQKKDWKKHKHNCSPLPVGELEYLPAVDAEKAQELTAEVQRVANVLHQWELAYDARRAEKGFNAAVLEQNADILKIELQPPYDQTSYTRLPPDHQTFKYRPIITLIARLFLIHLMTPSFSKSIEDVDALQQYLLQTQIPSTGGFAQLWGPKIACRPGDLSPGEYVQLAGMMQVLNIQEWFKSSGGKEGGGGQVEFGSVEEKAFARRLVDLALISKTLWNVK
;
A
#
# COMPACT_ATOMS: atom_id res chain seq x y z
N MET A 1 9.89 -13.97 -16.30
CA MET A 1 8.54 -14.38 -16.78
C MET A 1 8.10 -13.35 -17.81
N PRO A 2 7.31 -13.73 -18.84
CA PRO A 2 6.72 -12.73 -19.74
C PRO A 2 5.82 -11.79 -18.92
N VAL A 3 5.83 -10.51 -19.26
CA VAL A 3 4.95 -9.49 -18.67
C VAL A 3 3.49 -9.91 -18.84
N THR A 4 2.66 -9.72 -17.81
CA THR A 4 1.23 -10.03 -17.86
C THR A 4 0.58 -9.27 -19.02
N PRO A 5 -0.06 -9.95 -19.98
CA PRO A 5 -0.66 -9.29 -21.13
C PRO A 5 -1.90 -8.48 -20.72
N LYS A 6 -2.26 -7.49 -21.53
CA LYS A 6 -3.35 -6.55 -21.25
C LYS A 6 -4.68 -7.25 -20.98
N GLU A 7 -4.97 -8.34 -21.69
CA GLU A 7 -6.18 -9.13 -21.51
C GLU A 7 -6.28 -9.72 -20.09
N GLU A 8 -5.16 -10.18 -19.54
CA GLU A 8 -5.08 -10.75 -18.20
C GLU A 8 -5.18 -9.67 -17.12
N LEU A 9 -4.56 -8.49 -17.33
CA LEU A 9 -4.70 -7.34 -16.43
C LEU A 9 -6.16 -6.90 -16.27
N ASN A 10 -6.95 -7.06 -17.34
CA ASN A 10 -8.35 -6.66 -17.39
C ASN A 10 -9.32 -7.77 -16.97
N LYS A 11 -8.84 -8.89 -16.43
CA LYS A 11 -9.73 -9.86 -15.77
C LYS A 11 -10.31 -9.27 -14.49
N LEU A 12 -11.54 -9.66 -14.19
CA LEU A 12 -12.16 -9.37 -12.89
C LEU A 12 -11.42 -10.13 -11.78
N PRO A 13 -11.39 -9.57 -10.56
CA PRO A 13 -10.94 -10.34 -9.40
C PRO A 13 -11.70 -11.67 -9.30
N PRO A 14 -11.07 -12.77 -8.86
CA PRO A 14 -11.76 -14.04 -8.64
C PRO A 14 -13.03 -13.86 -7.80
N ALA A 15 -14.06 -14.66 -8.06
CA ALA A 15 -15.24 -14.64 -7.20
C ALA A 15 -14.87 -15.21 -5.83
N ASP A 16 -15.40 -14.59 -4.78
CA ASP A 16 -15.35 -15.13 -3.43
C ASP A 16 -16.40 -16.24 -3.24
N SER A 17 -16.21 -17.08 -2.24
CA SER A 17 -17.17 -18.14 -1.87
C SER A 17 -18.16 -17.67 -0.81
N GLU A 18 -17.83 -16.63 -0.04
CA GLU A 18 -18.66 -16.18 1.08
C GLU A 18 -19.14 -14.73 0.95
N CYS A 19 -20.34 -14.44 1.45
CA CYS A 19 -20.79 -13.08 1.61
C CYS A 19 -19.99 -12.35 2.70
N SER A 20 -19.41 -11.20 2.37
CA SER A 20 -18.57 -10.41 3.28
C SER A 20 -19.27 -9.83 4.51
N VAL A 21 -20.58 -10.07 4.67
CA VAL A 21 -21.42 -9.48 5.72
C VAL A 21 -22.12 -10.54 6.55
N CYS A 22 -22.73 -11.53 5.91
CA CYS A 22 -23.49 -12.58 6.60
C CYS A 22 -22.84 -13.96 6.50
N TYR A 23 -21.69 -14.08 5.82
CA TYR A 23 -20.93 -15.33 5.68
C TYR A 23 -21.73 -16.47 5.01
N ALA A 24 -22.80 -16.14 4.29
CA ALA A 24 -23.51 -17.11 3.49
C ALA A 24 -22.60 -17.60 2.37
N ASP A 25 -22.51 -18.91 2.22
CA ASP A 25 -21.56 -19.61 1.35
C ASP A 25 -22.23 -20.03 0.04
N THR A 26 -21.51 -19.89 -1.07
CA THR A 26 -22.05 -20.19 -2.40
C THR A 26 -22.40 -21.66 -2.60
N GLU A 27 -21.63 -22.58 -2.01
CA GLU A 27 -21.84 -24.03 -2.15
C GLU A 27 -22.90 -24.51 -1.14
N GLU A 28 -22.75 -24.15 0.13
CA GLU A 28 -23.66 -24.62 1.18
C GLU A 28 -25.08 -24.04 1.04
N ASP A 29 -25.19 -22.75 0.75
CA ASP A 29 -26.50 -22.07 0.64
C ASP A 29 -27.04 -22.06 -0.80
N GLY A 30 -26.28 -22.55 -1.78
CA GLY A 30 -26.67 -22.58 -3.20
C GLY A 30 -26.90 -21.17 -3.79
N ILE A 31 -26.23 -20.16 -3.25
CA ILE A 31 -26.39 -18.75 -3.65
C ILE A 31 -25.32 -18.32 -4.64
N LYS A 32 -25.63 -17.27 -5.42
CA LYS A 32 -24.63 -16.57 -6.25
C LYS A 32 -24.34 -15.20 -5.66
N LEU A 33 -23.07 -14.92 -5.37
CA LEU A 33 -22.68 -13.62 -4.85
C LEU A 33 -22.72 -12.53 -5.93
N LEU A 34 -23.18 -11.36 -5.51
CA LEU A 34 -23.11 -10.10 -6.22
C LEU A 34 -21.75 -9.44 -5.97
N ARG A 35 -21.22 -8.76 -6.98
CA ARG A 35 -20.03 -7.91 -6.84
C ARG A 35 -20.43 -6.48 -6.56
N CYS A 36 -19.62 -5.77 -5.76
CA CYS A 36 -19.68 -4.31 -5.73
C CYS A 36 -19.49 -3.76 -7.15
N THR A 37 -20.41 -2.91 -7.61
CA THR A 37 -20.38 -2.38 -8.98
C THR A 37 -19.20 -1.44 -9.26
N SER A 38 -18.66 -0.79 -8.22
CA SER A 38 -17.52 0.12 -8.32
C SER A 38 -16.19 -0.62 -8.33
N CYS A 39 -15.85 -1.31 -7.23
CA CYS A 39 -14.53 -1.95 -7.09
C CYS A 39 -14.45 -3.36 -7.67
N ARG A 40 -15.61 -4.03 -7.86
CA ARG A 40 -15.74 -5.42 -8.32
C ARG A 40 -14.99 -6.48 -7.51
N ASN A 41 -14.46 -6.09 -6.35
CA ASN A 41 -13.58 -6.87 -5.48
C ASN A 41 -14.15 -7.07 -4.06
N GLN A 42 -15.47 -6.88 -3.87
CA GLN A 42 -16.18 -7.16 -2.62
C GLN A 42 -17.49 -7.86 -2.98
N PHE A 43 -17.88 -8.86 -2.19
CA PHE A 43 -18.91 -9.82 -2.57
C PHE A 43 -20.05 -9.90 -1.55
N TYR A 44 -21.29 -9.96 -2.04
CA TYR A 44 -22.48 -9.90 -1.20
C TYR A 44 -23.55 -10.86 -1.71
N CYS A 45 -24.25 -11.56 -0.81
CA CYS A 45 -25.39 -12.40 -1.20
C CYS A 45 -26.60 -11.58 -1.70
N SER A 46 -26.67 -10.30 -1.32
CA SER A 46 -27.81 -9.42 -1.63
C SER A 46 -27.45 -7.94 -1.55
N VAL A 47 -28.28 -7.11 -2.18
CA VAL A 47 -28.23 -5.64 -2.07
C VAL A 47 -28.39 -5.18 -0.62
N ALA A 48 -29.15 -5.93 0.20
CA ALA A 48 -29.31 -5.63 1.63
C ALA A 48 -27.96 -5.74 2.37
N CYS A 49 -27.19 -6.80 2.11
CA CYS A 49 -25.84 -6.96 2.67
C CYS A 49 -24.90 -5.86 2.18
N GLN A 50 -24.91 -5.53 0.88
CA GLN A 50 -24.11 -4.42 0.35
C GLN A 50 -24.41 -3.08 1.04
N LYS A 51 -25.70 -2.74 1.21
CA LYS A 51 -26.11 -1.51 1.90
C LYS A 51 -25.70 -1.50 3.37
N LYS A 52 -25.78 -2.65 4.04
CA LYS A 52 -25.35 -2.81 5.44
C LYS A 52 -23.85 -2.53 5.61
N ASP A 53 -23.03 -3.01 4.67
CA ASP A 53 -21.58 -2.84 4.72
C ASP A 53 -21.08 -1.47 4.26
N TRP A 54 -21.88 -0.74 3.48
CA TRP A 54 -21.46 0.52 2.84
C TRP A 54 -20.81 1.53 3.79
N LYS A 55 -21.26 1.61 5.06
CA LYS A 55 -20.65 2.49 6.07
C LYS A 55 -19.16 2.22 6.28
N LYS A 56 -18.71 0.98 6.12
CA LYS A 56 -17.31 0.55 6.20
C LYS A 56 -16.69 0.49 4.81
N HIS A 57 -17.34 -0.21 3.88
CA HIS A 57 -16.81 -0.48 2.54
C HIS A 57 -16.48 0.79 1.75
N LYS A 58 -17.22 1.89 1.91
CA LYS A 58 -16.97 3.15 1.16
C LYS A 58 -15.55 3.69 1.29
N HIS A 59 -14.84 3.33 2.37
CA HIS A 59 -13.46 3.72 2.65
C HIS A 59 -12.42 2.79 2.00
N ASN A 60 -12.85 1.56 1.68
CA ASN A 60 -12.06 0.52 1.02
C ASN A 60 -12.44 0.37 -0.46
N CYS A 61 -13.32 1.24 -0.96
CA CYS A 61 -13.90 1.15 -2.31
C CYS A 61 -13.28 2.20 -3.23
N SER A 62 -12.53 1.73 -4.21
CA SER A 62 -12.08 2.51 -5.38
C SER A 62 -12.58 1.85 -6.67
N PRO A 63 -12.86 2.64 -7.73
CA PRO A 63 -13.26 2.10 -9.03
C PRO A 63 -12.24 1.10 -9.60
N LEU A 64 -12.74 0.05 -10.25
CA LEU A 64 -11.94 -0.83 -11.09
C LEU A 64 -12.32 -0.60 -12.57
N PRO A 65 -11.52 0.17 -13.35
CA PRO A 65 -11.81 0.49 -14.74
C PRO A 65 -11.44 -0.69 -15.66
N VAL A 66 -12.21 -1.77 -15.57
CA VAL A 66 -12.01 -2.97 -16.37
C VAL A 66 -12.17 -2.66 -17.86
N GLY A 67 -11.21 -3.13 -18.66
CA GLY A 67 -11.07 -2.82 -20.08
C GLY A 67 -10.06 -1.70 -20.35
N GLU A 68 -9.71 -0.92 -19.34
CA GLU A 68 -8.84 0.25 -19.43
C GLU A 68 -7.55 0.11 -18.59
N LEU A 69 -7.33 -1.06 -17.99
CA LEU A 69 -6.09 -1.34 -17.27
C LEU A 69 -4.96 -1.60 -18.26
N GLU A 70 -3.90 -0.83 -18.11
CA GLU A 70 -2.66 -0.93 -18.86
C GLU A 70 -1.55 -0.38 -17.98
N TYR A 71 -0.35 -0.96 -18.09
CA TYR A 71 0.80 -0.45 -17.36
C TYR A 71 1.06 1.01 -17.70
N LEU A 72 1.44 1.79 -16.68
CA LEU A 72 1.82 3.17 -16.90
C LEU A 72 3.01 3.22 -17.89
N PRO A 73 3.03 4.21 -18.81
CA PRO A 73 4.20 4.40 -19.65
C PRO A 73 5.40 4.75 -18.76
N ALA A 74 6.59 4.35 -19.17
CA ALA A 74 7.81 4.77 -18.49
C ALA A 74 7.90 6.30 -18.51
N VAL A 75 8.08 6.88 -17.32
CA VAL A 75 8.29 8.32 -17.21
C VAL A 75 9.71 8.68 -17.67
N ASP A 76 9.88 9.89 -18.17
CA ASP A 76 11.19 10.42 -18.54
C ASP A 76 12.13 10.52 -17.33
N ALA A 77 13.43 10.68 -17.60
CA ALA A 77 14.46 10.68 -16.56
C ALA A 77 14.29 11.83 -15.55
N GLU A 78 13.81 12.99 -16.00
CA GLU A 78 13.57 14.16 -15.16
C GLU A 78 12.46 13.86 -14.13
N LYS A 79 11.28 13.42 -14.58
CA LYS A 79 10.18 13.04 -13.68
C LYS A 79 10.53 11.87 -12.77
N ALA A 80 11.29 10.90 -13.28
CA ALA A 80 11.78 9.79 -12.47
C ALA A 80 12.70 10.28 -11.33
N GLN A 81 13.58 11.25 -11.62
CA GLN A 81 14.45 11.87 -10.63
C GLN A 81 13.66 12.71 -9.62
N GLU A 82 12.70 13.52 -10.07
CA GLU A 82 11.83 14.30 -9.17
C GLU A 82 11.06 13.40 -8.20
N LEU A 83 10.42 12.35 -8.71
CA LEU A 83 9.68 11.38 -7.88
C LEU A 83 10.63 10.67 -6.90
N THR A 84 11.82 10.26 -7.36
CA THR A 84 12.81 9.61 -6.50
C THR A 84 13.34 10.56 -5.42
N ALA A 85 13.57 11.84 -5.76
CA ALA A 85 14.01 12.85 -4.81
C ALA A 85 12.96 13.12 -3.73
N GLU A 86 11.68 13.18 -4.08
CA GLU A 86 10.60 13.35 -3.11
C GLU A 86 10.47 12.13 -2.18
N VAL A 87 10.59 10.92 -2.73
CA VAL A 87 10.65 9.69 -1.94
C VAL A 87 11.85 9.69 -0.99
N GLN A 88 13.03 10.09 -1.47
CA GLN A 88 14.24 10.19 -0.66
C GLN A 88 14.07 11.18 0.48
N ARG A 89 13.50 12.37 0.20
CA ARG A 89 13.27 13.41 1.21
C ARG A 89 12.39 12.88 2.34
N VAL A 90 11.29 12.21 2.01
CA VAL A 90 10.39 11.60 2.99
C VAL A 90 11.09 10.46 3.72
N ALA A 91 11.79 9.58 3.00
CA ALA A 91 12.54 8.47 3.58
C ALA A 91 13.56 8.93 4.63
N ASN A 92 14.26 10.04 4.38
CA ASN A 92 15.18 10.62 5.35
C ASN A 92 14.47 11.00 6.66
N VAL A 93 13.28 11.60 6.61
CA VAL A 93 12.49 11.93 7.81
C VAL A 93 12.11 10.67 8.59
N LEU A 94 11.61 9.64 7.88
CA LEU A 94 11.22 8.38 8.53
C LEU A 94 12.43 7.67 9.14
N HIS A 95 13.58 7.73 8.48
CA HIS A 95 14.80 7.11 8.96
C HIS A 95 15.36 7.80 10.22
N GLN A 96 15.31 9.14 10.28
CA GLN A 96 15.66 9.85 11.51
C GLN A 96 14.76 9.46 12.70
N TRP A 97 13.47 9.26 12.44
CA TRP A 97 12.56 8.73 13.46
C TRP A 97 12.95 7.30 13.88
N GLU A 98 13.32 6.43 12.93
CA GLU A 98 13.73 5.05 13.22
C GLU A 98 15.01 4.99 14.06
N LEU A 99 16.02 5.81 13.75
CA LEU A 99 17.25 5.92 14.55
C LEU A 99 16.94 6.35 16.00
N ALA A 100 16.05 7.33 16.18
CA ALA A 100 15.63 7.78 17.51
C ALA A 100 14.81 6.71 18.26
N TYR A 101 13.96 5.97 17.55
CA TYR A 101 13.21 4.84 18.09
C TYR A 101 14.14 3.72 18.53
N ASP A 102 15.07 3.28 17.68
CA ASP A 102 15.97 2.17 17.94
C ASP A 102 16.97 2.47 19.08
N ALA A 103 17.39 3.72 19.24
CA ALA A 103 18.21 4.14 20.39
C ALA A 103 17.51 3.91 21.74
N ARG A 104 16.17 3.88 21.76
CA ARG A 104 15.36 3.91 22.98
C ARG A 104 14.42 2.73 23.16
N ARG A 105 14.17 1.93 22.12
CA ARG A 105 13.19 0.82 22.14
C ARG A 105 13.45 -0.25 23.20
N ALA A 106 14.68 -0.35 23.70
CA ALA A 106 15.06 -1.28 24.77
C ALA A 106 14.85 -0.69 26.18
N GLU A 107 14.58 0.61 26.30
CA GLU A 107 14.28 1.27 27.58
C GLU A 107 12.97 0.72 28.16
N LYS A 108 12.99 0.38 29.45
CA LYS A 108 11.81 -0.13 30.16
C LYS A 108 10.72 0.94 30.21
N GLY A 109 9.53 0.61 29.70
CA GLY A 109 8.37 1.51 29.71
C GLY A 109 8.42 2.61 28.64
N PHE A 110 9.32 2.50 27.67
CA PHE A 110 9.39 3.44 26.56
C PHE A 110 8.09 3.48 25.75
N ASN A 111 7.65 4.70 25.46
CA ASN A 111 6.51 4.97 24.59
C ASN A 111 6.96 5.88 23.45
N ALA A 112 6.96 5.37 22.22
CA ALA A 112 7.39 6.13 21.04
C ALA A 112 6.58 7.40 20.76
N ALA A 113 5.38 7.56 21.35
CA ALA A 113 4.62 8.81 21.27
C ALA A 113 5.37 10.02 21.88
N VAL A 114 6.41 9.79 22.70
CA VAL A 114 7.23 10.86 23.31
C VAL A 114 8.41 11.31 22.45
N LEU A 115 8.67 10.64 21.32
CA LEU A 115 9.77 11.04 20.43
C LEU A 115 9.50 12.42 19.83
N GLU A 116 10.48 13.31 19.88
CA GLU A 116 10.39 14.65 19.30
C GLU A 116 10.27 14.61 17.77
N GLN A 117 10.90 13.60 17.14
CA GLN A 117 10.89 13.33 15.70
C GLN A 117 9.47 13.08 15.16
N ASN A 118 8.51 12.74 16.03
CA ASN A 118 7.10 12.65 15.67
C ASN A 118 6.57 13.96 15.06
N ALA A 119 7.06 15.12 15.52
CA ALA A 119 6.66 16.42 15.01
C ALA A 119 7.07 16.60 13.54
N ASP A 120 8.19 16.03 13.13
CA ASP A 120 8.69 16.20 11.77
C ASP A 120 7.91 15.37 10.76
N ILE A 121 7.39 14.21 11.18
CA ILE A 121 6.42 13.43 10.38
C ILE A 121 5.17 14.25 10.09
N LEU A 122 4.63 14.96 11.08
CA LEU A 122 3.41 15.78 10.90
C LEU A 122 3.64 17.03 10.04
N LYS A 123 4.89 17.49 9.90
CA LYS A 123 5.26 18.62 9.04
C LYS A 123 5.53 18.22 7.60
N ILE A 124 5.45 16.93 7.26
CA ILE A 124 5.63 16.49 5.88
C ILE A 124 4.48 17.03 5.03
N GLU A 125 4.80 17.97 4.16
CA GLU A 125 3.91 18.46 3.11
C GLU A 125 4.27 17.74 1.81
N LEU A 126 3.31 16.98 1.27
CA LEU A 126 3.43 16.34 -0.03
C LEU A 126 2.76 17.21 -1.08
N GLN A 127 3.45 17.42 -2.20
CA GLN A 127 2.93 18.19 -3.33
C GLN A 127 2.01 17.33 -4.23
N PRO A 128 1.13 17.95 -5.04
CA PRO A 128 0.39 17.21 -6.06
C PRO A 128 1.33 16.37 -6.94
N PRO A 129 0.93 15.15 -7.36
CA PRO A 129 -0.37 14.51 -7.13
C PRO A 129 -0.47 13.68 -5.83
N TYR A 130 0.53 13.77 -4.94
CA TYR A 130 0.66 12.95 -3.73
C TYR A 130 -0.06 13.54 -2.51
N ASP A 131 -0.56 14.76 -2.65
CA ASP A 131 -1.32 15.49 -1.65
C ASP A 131 -2.68 14.84 -1.32
N GLN A 132 -3.45 15.50 -0.46
CA GLN A 132 -4.75 15.03 -0.02
C GLN A 132 -5.88 15.20 -1.05
N THR A 133 -5.61 15.73 -2.25
CA THR A 133 -6.66 16.17 -3.18
C THR A 133 -7.60 15.02 -3.59
N SER A 134 -7.08 13.79 -3.80
CA SER A 134 -7.90 12.61 -4.11
C SER A 134 -8.37 11.82 -2.88
N TYR A 135 -7.90 12.20 -1.69
CA TYR A 135 -8.07 11.48 -0.45
C TYR A 135 -9.30 11.96 0.34
N THR A 136 -10.49 11.80 -0.24
CA THR A 136 -11.72 12.44 0.26
C THR A 136 -12.60 11.55 1.16
N ARG A 137 -12.47 10.22 1.08
CA ARG A 137 -13.34 9.25 1.79
C ARG A 137 -12.63 8.59 2.98
N LEU A 138 -12.22 9.41 3.93
CA LEU A 138 -11.52 8.97 5.14
C LEU A 138 -12.31 8.00 6.01
N PRO A 139 -11.72 6.85 6.46
CA PRO A 139 -12.32 5.99 7.46
C PRO A 139 -12.75 6.76 8.72
N PRO A 140 -13.77 6.26 9.46
CA PRO A 140 -14.08 6.81 10.77
C PRO A 140 -12.81 6.83 11.64
N ASP A 141 -12.63 7.89 12.40
CA ASP A 141 -11.48 8.14 13.27
C ASP A 141 -10.14 8.50 12.59
N HIS A 142 -10.02 8.50 11.25
CA HIS A 142 -8.77 8.95 10.61
C HIS A 142 -8.38 10.39 10.98
N GLN A 143 -9.35 11.25 11.24
CA GLN A 143 -9.11 12.62 11.71
C GLN A 143 -8.89 12.68 13.23
N THR A 144 -9.31 11.65 13.97
CA THR A 144 -9.12 11.54 15.43
C THR A 144 -7.68 11.14 15.78
N PHE A 145 -7.00 10.40 14.88
CA PHE A 145 -5.63 9.95 15.07
C PHE A 145 -4.70 10.67 14.10
N LYS A 146 -3.97 11.66 14.59
CA LYS A 146 -3.25 12.67 13.78
C LYS A 146 -2.24 12.11 12.77
N TYR A 147 -1.68 10.91 12.98
CA TYR A 147 -0.71 10.33 12.06
C TYR A 147 -1.33 9.52 10.92
N ARG A 148 -2.58 9.05 11.05
CA ARG A 148 -3.19 8.18 10.02
C ARG A 148 -3.25 8.84 8.64
N PRO A 149 -3.64 10.11 8.50
CA PRO A 149 -3.65 10.76 7.18
C PRO A 149 -2.26 10.78 6.55
N ILE A 150 -1.25 11.31 7.26
CA ILE A 150 0.09 11.45 6.68
C ILE A 150 0.76 10.10 6.38
N ILE A 151 0.61 9.10 7.25
CA ILE A 151 1.10 7.73 6.98
C ILE A 151 0.47 7.18 5.71
N THR A 152 -0.83 7.40 5.51
CA THR A 152 -1.54 6.91 4.32
C THR A 152 -1.07 7.62 3.04
N LEU A 153 -0.81 8.93 3.11
CA LEU A 153 -0.30 9.70 1.96
C LEU A 153 1.14 9.32 1.61
N ILE A 154 1.99 9.07 2.61
CA ILE A 154 3.34 8.56 2.38
C ILE A 154 3.28 7.17 1.74
N ALA A 155 2.38 6.30 2.21
CA ALA A 155 2.16 4.99 1.57
C ALA A 155 1.76 5.13 0.10
N ARG A 156 0.92 6.12 -0.22
CA ARG A 156 0.54 6.46 -1.60
C ARG A 156 1.73 6.91 -2.45
N LEU A 157 2.54 7.86 -1.95
CA LEU A 157 3.77 8.30 -2.62
C LEU A 157 4.71 7.12 -2.92
N PHE A 158 5.00 6.31 -1.89
CA PHE A 158 5.92 5.18 -2.02
C PHE A 158 5.38 4.11 -2.97
N LEU A 159 4.08 3.84 -2.94
CA LEU A 159 3.46 2.91 -3.88
C LEU A 159 3.53 3.42 -5.32
N ILE A 160 3.26 4.70 -5.56
CA ILE A 160 3.38 5.28 -6.90
C ILE A 160 4.82 5.14 -7.40
N HIS A 161 5.83 5.44 -6.58
CA HIS A 161 7.24 5.23 -6.95
C HIS A 161 7.58 3.76 -7.24
N LEU A 162 7.04 2.83 -6.45
CA LEU A 162 7.22 1.40 -6.67
C LEU A 162 6.59 0.91 -7.98
N MET A 163 5.45 1.48 -8.38
CA MET A 163 4.65 1.00 -9.51
C MET A 163 4.85 1.83 -10.79
N THR A 164 5.64 2.90 -10.76
CA THR A 164 5.91 3.75 -11.94
C THR A 164 7.15 3.25 -12.67
N PRO A 165 7.03 2.77 -13.92
CA PRO A 165 8.19 2.41 -14.72
C PRO A 165 9.06 3.63 -15.02
N SER A 166 10.37 3.44 -15.05
CA SER A 166 11.38 4.48 -15.27
C SER A 166 12.68 3.85 -15.80
N PHE A 167 13.70 4.66 -16.06
CA PHE A 167 15.01 4.15 -16.52
C PHE A 167 15.66 3.14 -15.56
N SER A 168 15.34 3.19 -14.27
CA SER A 168 15.86 2.28 -13.24
C SER A 168 14.84 1.24 -12.78
N LYS A 169 13.65 1.19 -13.38
CA LYS A 169 12.57 0.27 -13.04
C LYS A 169 11.78 -0.11 -14.27
N SER A 170 11.97 -1.33 -14.73
CA SER A 170 11.32 -1.90 -15.90
C SER A 170 9.84 -2.23 -15.64
N ILE A 171 9.08 -2.46 -16.71
CA ILE A 171 7.69 -2.96 -16.59
C ILE A 171 7.69 -4.36 -15.98
N GLU A 172 8.71 -5.16 -16.24
CA GLU A 172 8.92 -6.49 -15.65
C GLU A 172 9.12 -6.43 -14.13
N ASP A 173 9.70 -5.34 -13.59
CA ASP A 173 9.76 -5.09 -12.15
C ASP A 173 8.36 -4.84 -11.57
N VAL A 174 7.59 -3.97 -12.22
CA VAL A 174 6.22 -3.63 -11.80
C VAL A 174 5.30 -4.86 -11.90
N ASP A 175 5.40 -5.63 -12.97
CA ASP A 175 4.64 -6.86 -13.19
C ASP A 175 4.93 -7.92 -12.11
N ALA A 176 6.19 -8.10 -11.73
CA ALA A 176 6.56 -9.03 -10.66
C ALA A 176 5.90 -8.65 -9.32
N LEU A 177 5.89 -7.37 -8.96
CA LEU A 177 5.21 -6.89 -7.75
C LEU A 177 3.69 -7.07 -7.82
N GLN A 178 3.08 -6.85 -8.99
CA GLN A 178 1.65 -7.05 -9.18
C GLN A 178 1.27 -8.52 -8.99
N GLN A 179 2.04 -9.45 -9.56
CA GLN A 179 1.81 -10.89 -9.41
C GLN A 179 1.98 -11.34 -7.95
N TYR A 180 2.93 -10.76 -7.23
CA TYR A 180 3.07 -11.00 -5.79
C TYR A 180 1.80 -10.56 -5.02
N LEU A 181 1.29 -9.37 -5.33
CA LEU A 181 0.06 -8.85 -4.71
C LEU A 181 -1.16 -9.71 -5.05
N LEU A 182 -1.24 -10.31 -6.25
CA LEU A 182 -2.30 -11.26 -6.62
C LEU A 182 -2.33 -12.52 -5.75
N GLN A 183 -1.18 -12.94 -5.23
CA GLN A 183 -1.08 -14.10 -4.35
C GLN A 183 -1.41 -13.78 -2.89
N THR A 184 -1.55 -12.49 -2.54
CA THR A 184 -1.88 -12.09 -1.19
C THR A 184 -3.35 -12.40 -0.89
N GLN A 185 -3.58 -13.35 0.02
CA GLN A 185 -4.91 -13.62 0.53
C GLN A 185 -5.25 -12.65 1.67
N ILE A 186 -6.30 -11.85 1.45
CA ILE A 186 -6.88 -10.98 2.47
C ILE A 186 -8.24 -11.55 2.82
N PRO A 187 -8.57 -11.75 4.11
CA PRO A 187 -9.92 -12.14 4.49
C PRO A 187 -10.92 -11.16 3.89
N SER A 188 -11.89 -11.68 3.15
CA SER A 188 -12.95 -10.87 2.55
C SER A 188 -13.93 -10.32 3.58
N THR A 189 -13.86 -10.87 4.79
CA THR A 189 -14.68 -10.54 5.95
C THR A 189 -13.85 -9.72 6.96
N GLY A 190 -14.52 -9.02 7.87
CA GLY A 190 -13.83 -8.21 8.90
C GLY A 190 -13.48 -6.78 8.51
N GLY A 191 -13.84 -6.35 7.29
CA GLY A 191 -13.72 -4.95 6.86
C GLY A 191 -12.34 -4.55 6.35
N PHE A 192 -11.51 -5.51 5.97
CA PHE A 192 -10.23 -5.26 5.28
C PHE A 192 -10.46 -4.79 3.84
N ALA A 193 -9.58 -3.94 3.35
CA ALA A 193 -9.60 -3.54 1.95
C ALA A 193 -9.04 -4.67 1.09
N GLN A 194 -9.83 -5.13 0.12
CA GLN A 194 -9.39 -6.16 -0.83
C GLN A 194 -8.46 -5.53 -1.86
N LEU A 195 -7.27 -6.12 -2.00
CA LEU A 195 -6.26 -5.66 -2.95
C LEU A 195 -6.43 -6.39 -4.28
N TRP A 196 -6.14 -5.69 -5.38
CA TRP A 196 -6.13 -6.27 -6.73
C TRP A 196 -4.86 -5.84 -7.43
N GLY A 197 -3.90 -6.75 -7.58
CA GLY A 197 -2.58 -6.49 -8.15
C GLY A 197 -2.62 -5.70 -9.46
N PRO A 198 -3.43 -6.09 -10.47
CA PRO A 198 -3.48 -5.38 -11.75
C PRO A 198 -3.90 -3.92 -11.60
N LYS A 199 -4.87 -3.63 -10.72
CA LYS A 199 -5.26 -2.25 -10.43
C LYS A 199 -4.14 -1.49 -9.73
N ILE A 200 -3.48 -2.10 -8.76
CA ILE A 200 -2.39 -1.46 -8.02
C ILE A 200 -1.24 -1.09 -8.94
N ALA A 201 -0.87 -1.97 -9.87
CA ALA A 201 0.22 -1.71 -10.80
C ALA A 201 -0.16 -0.71 -11.91
N CYS A 202 -1.38 -0.77 -12.44
CA CYS A 202 -1.81 0.10 -13.54
C CYS A 202 -2.28 1.48 -13.05
N ARG A 203 -2.82 1.57 -11.84
CA ARG A 203 -3.45 2.77 -11.26
C ARG A 203 -3.07 2.96 -9.78
N PRO A 204 -1.76 3.02 -9.44
CA PRO A 204 -1.30 3.12 -8.05
C PRO A 204 -1.77 4.39 -7.33
N GLY A 205 -2.13 5.44 -8.08
CA GLY A 205 -2.64 6.71 -7.58
C GLY A 205 -4.15 6.75 -7.30
N ASP A 206 -4.92 5.75 -7.75
CA ASP A 206 -6.39 5.76 -7.75
C ASP A 206 -7.01 4.86 -6.67
N LEU A 207 -6.19 4.38 -5.72
CA LEU A 207 -6.66 3.50 -4.66
C LEU A 207 -7.46 4.27 -3.60
N SER A 208 -8.30 3.54 -2.88
CA SER A 208 -9.06 4.08 -1.76
C SER A 208 -8.15 4.24 -0.52
N PRO A 209 -8.54 5.11 0.44
CA PRO A 209 -7.83 5.23 1.70
C PRO A 209 -7.56 3.89 2.39
N GLY A 210 -8.57 3.01 2.45
CA GLY A 210 -8.44 1.70 3.08
C GLY A 210 -7.45 0.77 2.39
N GLU A 211 -7.33 0.83 1.06
CA GLU A 211 -6.32 0.06 0.32
C GLU A 211 -4.90 0.55 0.63
N TYR A 212 -4.69 1.86 0.73
CA TYR A 212 -3.40 2.41 1.15
C TYR A 212 -3.07 2.06 2.61
N VAL A 213 -4.06 2.06 3.52
CA VAL A 213 -3.86 1.57 4.89
C VAL A 213 -3.42 0.11 4.90
N GLN A 214 -4.10 -0.74 4.13
CA GLN A 214 -3.77 -2.15 4.02
C GLN A 214 -2.35 -2.35 3.49
N LEU A 215 -1.97 -1.61 2.44
CA LEU A 215 -0.63 -1.65 1.85
C LEU A 215 0.43 -1.12 2.81
N ALA A 216 0.16 -0.06 3.58
CA ALA A 216 1.10 0.49 4.57
C ALA A 216 1.52 -0.57 5.60
N GLY A 217 0.60 -1.43 6.04
CA GLY A 217 0.91 -2.57 6.93
C GLY A 217 1.71 -3.70 6.26
N MET A 218 1.67 -3.78 4.92
CA MET A 218 2.38 -4.78 4.12
C MET A 218 3.72 -4.27 3.56
N MET A 219 4.09 -3.00 3.74
CA MET A 219 5.26 -2.40 3.10
C MET A 219 6.59 -3.12 3.41
N GLN A 220 6.75 -3.63 4.63
CA GLN A 220 7.91 -4.46 5.00
C GLN A 220 8.07 -5.70 4.10
N VAL A 221 6.96 -6.29 3.66
CA VAL A 221 6.94 -7.46 2.79
C VAL A 221 7.24 -7.08 1.34
N LEU A 222 6.72 -5.93 0.89
CA LEU A 222 7.05 -5.37 -0.43
C LEU A 222 8.54 -4.99 -0.53
N ASN A 223 9.13 -4.49 0.56
CA ASN A 223 10.56 -4.20 0.64
C ASN A 223 11.42 -5.44 0.44
N ILE A 224 11.01 -6.56 1.04
CA ILE A 224 11.68 -7.85 0.88
C ILE A 224 11.67 -8.28 -0.59
N GLN A 225 10.57 -8.07 -1.32
CA GLN A 225 10.49 -8.40 -2.75
C GLN A 225 11.39 -7.50 -3.61
N GLU A 226 11.41 -6.19 -3.35
CA GLU A 226 12.31 -5.24 -4.03
C GLU A 226 13.79 -5.63 -3.81
N TRP A 227 14.13 -6.03 -2.57
CA TRP A 227 15.49 -6.42 -2.19
C TRP A 227 15.91 -7.80 -2.70
N PHE A 228 15.02 -8.80 -2.68
CA PHE A 228 15.33 -10.11 -3.25
C PHE A 228 15.69 -10.00 -4.72
N LYS A 229 15.02 -9.11 -5.46
CA LYS A 229 15.33 -8.89 -6.87
C LYS A 229 16.64 -8.13 -7.06
N SER A 230 16.88 -7.05 -6.30
CA SER A 230 18.13 -6.27 -6.43
C SER A 230 19.38 -7.06 -6.02
N SER A 231 19.24 -8.05 -5.13
CA SER A 231 20.32 -8.95 -4.69
C SER A 231 20.49 -10.22 -5.54
N GLY A 232 19.70 -10.39 -6.62
CA GLY A 232 19.79 -11.54 -7.51
C GLY A 232 19.28 -12.86 -6.91
N GLY A 233 18.33 -12.81 -5.97
CA GLY A 233 17.66 -13.99 -5.43
C GLY A 233 18.46 -14.81 -4.42
N LYS A 234 19.50 -14.24 -3.79
CA LYS A 234 20.21 -14.93 -2.69
C LYS A 234 19.37 -14.86 -1.42
N GLU A 235 18.63 -15.93 -1.13
CA GLU A 235 18.14 -16.19 0.22
C GLU A 235 19.30 -16.53 1.16
N GLY A 236 19.35 -15.87 2.30
CA GLY A 236 20.25 -16.24 3.39
C GLY A 236 21.64 -15.64 3.27
N GLY A 237 21.76 -14.40 3.74
CA GLY A 237 23.02 -13.88 4.24
C GLY A 237 22.73 -13.09 5.49
N GLY A 238 22.98 -13.66 6.67
CA GLY A 238 23.00 -12.92 7.93
C GLY A 238 24.15 -11.91 8.02
N GLY A 239 24.64 -11.40 6.89
CA GLY A 239 25.60 -10.31 6.81
C GLY A 239 24.86 -8.99 6.83
N GLN A 240 25.33 -8.05 7.66
CA GLN A 240 24.89 -6.66 7.55
C GLN A 240 25.14 -6.17 6.12
N VAL A 241 24.09 -5.70 5.45
CA VAL A 241 24.26 -4.98 4.20
C VAL A 241 24.88 -3.62 4.55
N GLU A 242 26.09 -3.38 4.05
CA GLU A 242 26.75 -2.08 4.17
C GLU A 242 26.16 -1.12 3.12
N PHE A 243 25.79 0.06 3.58
CA PHE A 243 25.30 1.15 2.74
C PHE A 243 26.40 2.21 2.61
N GLY A 244 26.56 2.79 1.42
CA GLY A 244 27.58 3.80 1.13
C GLY A 244 27.29 5.15 1.80
N SER A 245 26.03 5.43 2.17
CA SER A 245 25.67 6.60 2.97
C SER A 245 24.40 6.38 3.82
N VAL A 246 24.10 7.36 4.69
CA VAL A 246 22.88 7.37 5.51
C VAL A 246 21.65 7.56 4.62
N GLU A 247 21.74 8.38 3.58
CA GLU A 247 20.67 8.63 2.61
C GLU A 247 20.34 7.37 1.81
N GLU A 248 21.36 6.63 1.37
CA GLU A 248 21.18 5.35 0.68
C GLU A 248 20.46 4.34 1.58
N LYS A 249 20.88 4.24 2.84
CA LYS A 249 20.22 3.38 3.83
C LYS A 249 18.76 3.81 4.08
N ALA A 250 18.51 5.11 4.23
CA ALA A 250 17.16 5.64 4.43
C ALA A 250 16.25 5.27 3.25
N PHE A 251 16.73 5.41 2.03
CA PHE A 251 15.97 5.02 0.84
C PHE A 251 15.69 3.52 0.80
N ALA A 252 16.71 2.68 1.03
CA ALA A 252 16.59 1.23 1.01
C ALA A 252 15.66 0.69 2.11
N ARG A 253 15.52 1.42 3.23
CA ARG A 253 14.65 1.05 4.36
C ARG A 253 13.31 1.75 4.37
N ARG A 254 13.03 2.68 3.45
CA ARG A 254 11.84 3.55 3.46
C ARG A 254 10.51 2.82 3.72
N LEU A 255 10.33 1.63 3.12
CA LEU A 255 9.13 0.81 3.27
C LEU A 255 9.06 0.11 4.64
N VAL A 256 10.20 -0.30 5.17
CA VAL A 256 10.33 -0.88 6.53
C VAL A 256 10.05 0.20 7.57
N ASP A 257 10.66 1.37 7.42
CA ASP A 257 10.52 2.49 8.34
C ASP A 257 9.06 2.99 8.36
N LEU A 258 8.39 3.08 7.19
CA LEU A 258 6.96 3.40 7.12
C LEU A 258 6.09 2.34 7.82
N ALA A 259 6.38 1.05 7.64
CA ALA A 259 5.62 -0.02 8.31
C ALA A 259 5.79 0.03 9.84
N LEU A 260 7.00 0.33 10.32
CA LEU A 260 7.29 0.50 11.74
C LEU A 260 6.57 1.72 12.34
N ILE A 261 6.63 2.86 11.65
CA ILE A 261 5.92 4.08 12.03
C ILE A 261 4.41 3.85 12.04
N SER A 262 3.88 3.17 11.02
CA SER A 262 2.48 2.77 10.97
C SER A 262 2.11 1.97 12.21
N LYS A 263 2.79 0.86 12.50
CA LYS A 263 2.52 0.05 13.70
C LYS A 263 2.59 0.83 15.01
N THR A 264 3.48 1.81 15.09
CA THR A 264 3.82 2.50 16.33
C THR A 264 2.93 3.72 16.60
N LEU A 265 2.66 4.53 15.58
CA LEU A 265 1.98 5.82 15.70
C LEU A 265 0.50 5.78 15.27
N TRP A 266 0.03 4.70 14.63
CA TRP A 266 -1.34 4.63 14.04
C TRP A 266 -2.48 4.95 15.00
N ASN A 267 -2.32 4.60 16.28
CA ASN A 267 -3.34 4.79 17.32
C ASN A 267 -2.98 5.92 18.29
N VAL A 268 -1.99 6.74 17.99
CA VAL A 268 -1.66 7.94 18.77
C VAL A 268 -2.63 9.06 18.40
N LYS A 269 -3.27 9.64 19.42
CA LYS A 269 -4.19 10.76 19.28
C LYS A 269 -3.45 12.08 19.12
#